data_AF-A0A4Q2R9Y6-F1
#
_entry.id   AF-A0A4Q2R9Y6-F1
#
_cell.length_a   1.000
_cell.length_b   1.000
_cell.length_c   1.000
_cell.angle_alpha   90.00
_cell.angle_beta   90.00
_cell.angle_gamma   90.00
#
_symmetry.space_group_name_H-M   'P 1'
#
loop_
_entity.id
_entity.type
_entity.pdbx_description
1 polymer ?
#
loop_
_entity_poly.entity_id
_entity_poly.type
_entity_poly.pdbx_seq_one_letter_code
_entity_poly.pdbx_strand_id
1 'polypeptide(L)' 'MSDYRLMSTRHRPDGAMDTPTAILLSAEDEGDAIDQARRYPLENFVEAADYAWLVDGSGTVVCAFAVAANRAA' A
#
# COMPACT_ATOMS: atom_id res chain seq x y z
N MET A 1 8.65 18.58 3.03
CA MET A 1 7.90 17.34 3.30
C MET A 1 7.24 16.94 2.01
N SER A 2 7.46 15.71 1.58
CA SER A 2 6.93 15.19 0.34
C SER A 2 5.62 14.44 0.63
N ASP A 3 4.60 14.65 -0.19
CA ASP A 3 3.30 14.00 -0.02
C ASP A 3 3.37 12.57 -0.55
N TYR A 4 3.63 11.59 0.32
CA TYR A 4 3.60 10.19 -0.06
C TYR A 4 2.30 9.54 0.40
N ARG A 5 1.73 8.66 -0.43
CA ARG A 5 0.54 7.90 -0.09
C ARG A 5 0.76 6.41 -0.26
N LEU A 6 0.55 5.66 0.81
CA LEU A 6 0.49 4.21 0.75
C LEU A 6 -0.92 3.80 0.35
N MET A 7 -1.02 3.17 -0.81
CA MET A 7 -2.24 2.68 -1.42
C MET A 7 -2.36 1.18 -1.20
N SER A 8 -3.57 0.68 -0.98
CA SER A 8 -3.84 -0.75 -0.95
C SER A 8 -5.22 -1.07 -1.50
N THR A 9 -5.36 -2.29 -2.03
CA THR A 9 -6.65 -2.81 -2.52
C THR A 9 -6.68 -4.33 -2.37
N ARG A 10 -7.89 -4.88 -2.48
CA ARG A 10 -8.18 -6.30 -2.43
C ARG A 10 -8.82 -6.72 -3.74
N HIS A 11 -8.42 -7.88 -4.26
CA HIS A 11 -9.18 -8.55 -5.31
C HIS A 11 -10.28 -9.38 -4.66
N ARG A 12 -11.49 -9.18 -5.15
CA ARG A 12 -12.61 -10.05 -4.84
C ARG A 12 -12.49 -11.35 -5.64
N PRO A 13 -13.14 -12.44 -5.18
CA PRO A 13 -13.14 -13.71 -5.90
C PRO A 13 -13.74 -13.66 -7.31
N ASP A 14 -14.56 -12.64 -7.61
CA ASP A 14 -15.16 -12.37 -8.92
C ASP A 14 -14.21 -11.61 -9.87
N GLY A 15 -12.99 -11.29 -9.43
CA GLY A 15 -12.00 -10.51 -10.17
C GLY A 15 -12.19 -9.00 -10.09
N ALA A 16 -13.22 -8.51 -9.39
CA ALA A 16 -13.39 -7.08 -9.15
C ALA A 16 -12.36 -6.57 -8.13
N MET A 17 -11.92 -5.32 -8.30
CA MET A 17 -11.08 -4.64 -7.33
C MET A 17 -11.92 -3.76 -6.43
N ASP A 18 -11.65 -3.79 -5.13
CA ASP A 18 -12.22 -2.83 -4.20
C ASP A 18 -11.60 -1.43 -4.40
N THR A 19 -12.36 -0.40 -4.01
CA THR A 19 -11.87 0.98 -4.01
C THR A 19 -10.56 1.05 -3.20
N PRO A 20 -9.45 1.52 -3.80
CA PRO A 20 -8.18 1.59 -3.11
C PRO A 20 -8.24 2.51 -1.89
N THR A 21 -7.70 2.06 -0.76
CA THR A 21 -7.57 2.90 0.44
C THR A 21 -6.19 3.54 0.46
N ALA A 22 -6.11 4.80 0.91
CA ALA A 22 -4.89 5.59 0.94
C ALA A 22 -4.58 6.10 2.36
N ILE A 23 -3.33 5.92 2.83
CA ILE A 23 -2.76 6.64 3.98
C ILE A 23 -1.74 7.65 3.48
N LEU A 24 -1.79 8.86 4.05
CA LEU A 24 -0.70 9.83 3.93
C LEU A 24 0.47 9.44 4.85
N LEU A 25 1.65 9.31 4.27
CA LEU A 25 2.91 9.13 5.00
C LEU A 25 3.61 10.49 5.09
N SER A 26 3.92 10.92 6.31
CA SER A 26 4.78 12.06 6.55
C SER A 26 6.22 11.59 6.44
N ALA A 27 6.76 11.61 5.22
CA ALA A 27 8.14 11.22 4.94
C ALA A 27 8.98 12.41 4.46
N GLU A 28 10.25 12.40 4.84
CA GLU A 28 11.21 13.44 4.46
C GLU A 28 11.71 13.24 3.01
N ASP A 29 11.85 11.99 2.60
CA ASP A 29 12.27 11.57 1.26
C ASP A 29 11.64 10.22 0.86
N GLU A 30 11.98 9.74 -0.35
CA GLU A 30 11.47 8.47 -0.89
C GLU A 30 11.94 7.25 -0.07
N GLY A 31 13.18 7.27 0.43
CA GLY A 31 13.74 6.17 1.21
C GLY A 31 13.01 6.00 2.54
N ASP A 32 12.80 7.10 3.24
CA ASP A 32 11.99 7.15 4.46
C ASP A 32 10.54 6.71 4.19
N ALA A 33 9.94 7.16 3.09
CA ALA A 33 8.59 6.74 2.71
C ALA A 33 8.48 5.23 2.47
N ILE A 34 9.47 4.61 1.81
CA ILE A 34 9.54 3.17 1.59
C ILE A 34 9.72 2.43 2.92
N ASP A 35 10.60 2.90 3.79
CA ASP A 35 10.85 2.28 5.09
C ASP A 35 9.62 2.37 6.00
N GLN A 36 8.93 3.51 6.00
CA GLN A 36 7.65 3.66 6.70
C GLN A 36 6.58 2.72 6.13
N ALA A 37 6.46 2.64 4.80
CA ALA A 37 5.50 1.75 4.14
C ALA A 37 5.75 0.27 4.46
N ARG A 38 7.02 -0.16 4.56
CA ARG A 38 7.41 -1.53 4.94
C ARG A 38 7.11 -1.88 6.39
N ARG A 39 7.24 -0.91 7.29
CA ARG A 39 6.93 -1.08 8.71
C ARG A 39 5.43 -0.99 9.01
N TYR A 40 4.66 -0.49 8.06
CA TYR A 40 3.22 -0.43 8.20
C TYR A 40 2.65 -1.86 8.22
N PRO A 41 1.83 -2.22 9.22
CA PRO A 41 1.22 -3.55 9.26
C PRO A 41 0.14 -3.64 8.18
N LEU A 42 0.53 -4.02 6.97
CA LEU A 42 -0.34 -4.09 5.78
C LEU A 42 -1.56 -5.00 6.00
N GLU A 43 -1.40 -6.04 6.82
CA GLU A 43 -2.47 -6.94 7.26
C GLU A 43 -3.60 -6.25 8.03
N ASN A 44 -3.31 -5.14 8.71
CA ASN A 44 -4.30 -4.35 9.44
C ASN A 44 -4.88 -3.20 8.61
N PHE A 45 -4.39 -2.97 7.40
CA PHE A 45 -4.74 -1.81 6.60
C PHE A 45 -5.94 -2.06 5.68
N VAL A 46 -5.97 -3.22 5.03
CA VAL A 46 -7.17 -3.81 4.42
C VAL A 46 -7.13 -5.30 4.73
N GLU A 47 -8.15 -5.79 5.42
CA GLU A 47 -8.27 -7.23 5.73
C GLU A 47 -8.26 -8.03 4.41
N ALA A 48 -7.21 -8.85 4.22
CA ALA A 48 -6.91 -9.57 2.99
C ALA A 48 -6.56 -8.68 1.76
N ALA A 49 -5.81 -7.60 1.95
CA ALA A 49 -5.19 -6.88 0.82
C ALA A 49 -4.25 -7.83 0.05
N ASP A 50 -4.38 -7.86 -1.28
CA ASP A 50 -3.48 -8.66 -2.13
C ASP A 50 -2.32 -7.82 -2.66
N TYR A 51 -2.49 -6.49 -2.72
CA TYR A 51 -1.54 -5.55 -3.31
C TYR A 51 -1.49 -4.24 -2.51
N ALA A 52 -0.27 -3.73 -2.32
CA ALA A 52 -0.03 -2.39 -1.81
C ALA A 52 1.03 -1.69 -2.66
N TRP A 53 0.93 -0.37 -2.82
CA TRP A 53 1.90 0.42 -3.55
C TRP A 53 2.01 1.83 -2.98
N LEU A 54 3.21 2.39 -3.03
CA LEU A 54 3.49 3.76 -2.63
C LEU A 54 3.39 4.67 -3.86
N VAL A 55 2.67 5.77 -3.71
CA VAL A 55 2.65 6.87 -4.69
C VAL A 55 3.22 8.15 -4.09
N ASP A 56 3.85 8.96 -4.93
CA ASP A 56 4.30 10.30 -4.57
C ASP A 56 3.18 11.36 -4.75
N GLY A 57 3.52 12.63 -4.51
CA GLY A 57 2.57 13.75 -4.59
C GLY A 57 2.07 14.05 -6.00
N SER A 58 2.75 13.52 -7.03
CA SER A 58 2.32 13.60 -8.43
C SER A 58 1.38 12.45 -8.82
N GLY A 59 1.25 11.43 -7.96
CA GLY A 59 0.52 10.19 -8.24
C GLY A 59 1.35 9.12 -8.94
N THR A 60 2.68 9.30 -9.03
CA THR A 60 3.59 8.32 -9.62
C THR A 60 3.84 7.18 -8.65
N VAL A 61 3.75 5.94 -9.12
CA VAL A 61 4.08 4.75 -8.32
C VAL A 61 5.59 4.66 -8.16
N VAL A 62 6.06 4.82 -6.92
CA VAL A 62 7.48 4.75 -6.56
C VAL A 62 7.88 3.36 -6.05
N CYS A 63 6.97 2.63 -5.42
CA CYS A 63 7.25 1.27 -4.93
C CYS A 63 5.99 0.41 -4.91
N ALA A 64 6.14 -0.89 -5.17
CA ALA A 64 5.08 -1.88 -5.02
C ALA A 64 5.49 -2.95 -4.01
N PHE A 65 4.54 -3.37 -3.18
CA PHE A 65 4.73 -4.34 -2.12
C PHE A 65 3.82 -5.55 -2.36
N ALA A 66 4.43 -6.74 -2.34
CA ALA A 66 3.67 -7.97 -2.28
C ALA A 66 3.13 -8.13 -0.85
N VAL A 67 1.81 -8.12 -0.69
CA VAL A 67 1.20 -8.51 0.57
C VAL A 67 1.12 -10.02 0.55
N ALA A 68 1.69 -10.69 1.56
CA ALA A 68 1.52 -12.12 1.69
C ALA A 68 0.03 -12.37 1.92
N ALA A 69 -0.69 -12.70 0.85
CA ALA A 69 -2.03 -13.23 0.97
C ALA A 69 -1.92 -14.39 1.94
N ASN A 70 -2.58 -14.29 3.09
CA ASN A 70 -2.70 -15.37 4.06
C ASN A 70 -3.47 -16.49 3.34
N ARG A 71 -2.79 -17.27 2.50
CA ARG A 71 -3.26 -18.56 2.03
C ARG A 71 -3.23 -19.45 3.26
N ALA A 72 -4.32 -19.38 4.03
CA ALA A 72 -4.68 -20.44 4.94
C ALA A 72 -4.74 -21.73 4.10
N ALA A 73 -3.77 -22.61 4.37
CA ALA A 73 -3.75 -23.98 3.88
C ALA A 73 -4.84 -24.81 4.58
#